data_AF-A0A1F2P9N2-F1
#
_entry.id   AF-A0A1F2P9N2-F1
#
_cell.length_a   1.000
_cell.length_b   1.000
_cell.length_c   1.000
_cell.angle_alpha   90.00
_cell.angle_beta   90.00
_cell.angle_gamma   90.00
#
_symmetry.space_group_name_H-M   'P 1'
#
loop_
_entity.id
_entity.type
_entity.pdbx_description
1 polymer ?
#
loop_
_entity_poly.entity_id
_entity_poly.type
_entity_poly.pdbx_seq_one_letter_code
_entity_poly.pdbx_strand_id
1 'polypeptide(L)'
;MIQMGKVIAVIGLILLITSTITVSTAGSHANIVITDVTPVDLSPGDTRDITLTIKNDGSRDARHITLNFQSSDYISVVGSSSEYIHSINAWTSKEITITVHVAEGAPDGTYEIPITCSFDEYYYNATQGYVTSTMTPTTLGIVFNVRGEIIIDVADLTTDPTEVRPGDDYVTVTATLSNAGEGQAKEVKAELECPDGFKPSKSSTNIAYIGILNSGSQSVATFHIDVEEGIEDGYYSLLLTITYKDTSNNDYTITKEVRLLVEPKPDFEVTSVRITPATIRSGDHVRLEITVKNTGSEDAKSVEIRAIRKATQPFDFDERSSYIGDLDIGDEGSGALTFDVETPADPREYLLKIRIRCTGDPDKGDYNVYTFDRTVSVTVSPGAPKHERWSGYGIIIGVIIVLAGGIYYHFRRRR
;
A
#
# COMPACT_ATOMS: atom_id res chain seq x y z
N MET A 1 -3.91 -41.79 -82.99
CA MET A 1 -2.52 -41.53 -83.43
C MET A 1 -2.35 -40.02 -83.56
N ILE A 2 -1.46 -39.43 -82.75
CA ILE A 2 -0.84 -38.10 -82.89
C ILE A 2 -1.80 -36.90 -82.66
N GLN A 3 -1.93 -36.41 -81.42
CA GLN A 3 -1.23 -35.24 -80.85
C GLN A 3 -1.50 -33.90 -81.56
N MET A 4 -2.24 -33.01 -80.91
CA MET A 4 -1.84 -31.60 -80.72
C MET A 4 -2.74 -30.93 -79.68
N GLY A 5 -2.16 -30.66 -78.52
CA GLY A 5 -2.80 -29.95 -77.42
C GLY A 5 -3.04 -28.49 -77.79
N LYS A 6 -4.25 -28.01 -77.55
CA LYS A 6 -4.58 -26.58 -77.59
C LYS A 6 -4.08 -25.94 -76.30
N VAL A 7 -2.95 -25.26 -76.37
CA VAL A 7 -2.48 -24.35 -75.32
C VAL A 7 -3.33 -23.08 -75.43
N ILE A 8 -4.16 -22.83 -74.42
CA ILE A 8 -4.87 -21.56 -74.25
C ILE A 8 -3.88 -20.60 -73.58
N ALA A 9 -3.35 -19.66 -74.34
CA ALA A 9 -2.59 -18.53 -73.79
C ALA A 9 -3.57 -17.46 -73.30
N VAL A 10 -3.66 -17.29 -71.99
CA VAL A 10 -4.37 -16.18 -71.35
C VAL A 10 -3.50 -14.94 -71.50
N ILE A 11 -3.95 -13.96 -72.30
CA ILE A 11 -3.33 -12.64 -72.38
C ILE A 11 -3.75 -11.87 -71.12
N GLY A 12 -2.84 -11.81 -70.15
CA GLY A 12 -2.95 -10.90 -69.00
C GLY A 12 -2.63 -9.48 -69.44
N LEU A 13 -3.63 -8.60 -69.47
CA LEU A 13 -3.49 -7.16 -69.67
C LEU A 13 -2.81 -6.56 -68.42
N ILE A 14 -1.51 -6.31 -68.48
CA ILE A 14 -0.80 -5.53 -67.45
C ILE A 14 -1.14 -4.06 -67.68
N LEU A 15 -2.04 -3.53 -66.85
CA LEU A 15 -2.29 -2.10 -66.75
C LEU A 15 -1.08 -1.46 -66.06
N LEU A 16 -0.17 -0.85 -66.84
CA LEU A 16 0.89 0.00 -66.32
C LEU A 16 0.25 1.28 -65.77
N ILE A 17 0.00 1.30 -64.46
CA ILE A 17 -0.29 2.55 -63.74
C ILE A 17 1.02 3.31 -63.71
N THR A 18 1.22 4.20 -64.68
CA THR A 18 2.30 5.18 -64.63
C THR A 18 1.96 6.14 -63.49
N SER A 19 2.54 5.90 -62.31
CA SER A 19 2.61 6.91 -61.28
C SER A 19 3.35 8.12 -61.88
N THR A 20 2.63 9.18 -62.17
CA THR A 20 3.23 10.48 -62.46
C THR A 20 3.94 10.91 -61.19
N ILE A 21 5.25 10.69 -61.13
CA ILE A 21 6.10 11.37 -60.17
C ILE A 21 5.98 12.83 -60.56
N THR A 22 5.31 13.62 -59.73
CA THR A 22 5.46 15.07 -59.78
C THR A 22 6.92 15.33 -59.43
N VAL A 23 7.76 15.49 -60.45
CA VAL A 23 9.08 16.11 -60.28
C VAL A 23 8.76 17.50 -59.74
N SER A 24 8.98 17.72 -58.44
CA SER A 24 9.03 19.08 -57.94
C SER A 24 10.13 19.75 -58.76
N THR A 25 9.78 20.84 -59.44
CA THR A 25 10.79 21.65 -60.12
C THR A 25 11.77 22.07 -59.04
N ALA A 26 12.98 21.51 -59.08
CA ALA A 26 14.07 21.92 -58.21
C ALA A 26 14.11 23.45 -58.20
N GLY A 27 14.16 24.04 -57.02
CA GLY A 27 14.32 25.49 -56.90
C GLY A 27 15.53 25.92 -57.73
N SER A 28 15.33 26.90 -58.62
CA SER A 28 16.41 27.45 -59.44
C SER A 28 17.44 28.25 -58.62
N HIS A 29 17.21 28.39 -57.31
CA HIS A 29 17.97 29.15 -56.35
C HIS A 29 18.64 28.22 -55.33
N ALA A 30 19.65 28.72 -54.62
CA ALA A 30 20.17 28.04 -53.44
C ALA A 30 19.06 27.97 -52.36
N ASN A 31 18.97 26.86 -51.64
CA ASN A 31 17.92 26.63 -50.63
C ASN A 31 18.51 25.89 -49.43
N ILE A 32 18.73 26.61 -48.33
CA ILE A 32 19.28 26.03 -47.10
C ILE A 32 18.15 25.42 -46.26
N VAL A 33 18.28 24.14 -45.95
CA VAL A 33 17.36 23.37 -45.10
C VAL A 33 18.15 22.57 -44.07
N ILE A 34 17.52 22.26 -42.94
CA ILE A 34 18.04 21.31 -41.96
C ILE A 34 17.39 19.96 -42.25
N THR A 35 18.18 18.95 -42.56
CA THR A 35 17.67 17.61 -42.94
C THR A 35 17.74 16.59 -41.82
N ASP A 36 18.59 16.82 -40.82
CA ASP A 36 18.72 15.93 -39.66
C ASP A 36 19.17 16.71 -38.42
N VAL A 37 18.68 16.29 -37.26
CA VAL A 37 19.00 16.82 -35.93
C VAL A 37 19.18 15.63 -35.00
N THR A 38 20.35 15.48 -34.39
CA THR A 38 20.65 14.33 -33.54
C THR A 38 21.44 14.74 -32.29
N PRO A 39 20.99 14.43 -31.05
CA PRO A 39 19.68 13.86 -30.69
C PRO A 39 18.55 14.90 -30.70
N VAL A 40 17.29 14.45 -30.78
CA VAL A 40 16.09 15.30 -30.60
C VAL A 40 15.44 15.14 -29.23
N ASP A 41 15.67 14.02 -28.54
CA ASP A 41 15.11 13.75 -27.23
C ASP A 41 16.08 14.22 -26.14
N LEU A 42 15.58 15.08 -25.24
CA LEU A 42 16.30 15.69 -24.13
C LEU A 42 15.51 15.50 -22.83
N SER A 43 16.17 15.64 -21.70
CA SER A 43 15.55 15.68 -20.38
C SER A 43 15.74 17.03 -19.71
N PRO A 44 14.85 17.44 -18.80
CA PRO A 44 15.04 18.66 -18.00
C PRO A 44 16.40 18.65 -17.31
N GLY A 45 17.13 19.77 -17.34
CA GLY A 45 18.48 19.88 -16.81
C GLY A 45 19.61 19.37 -17.74
N ASP A 46 19.31 18.72 -18.86
CA ASP A 46 20.35 18.26 -19.80
C ASP A 46 21.20 19.43 -20.32
N THR A 47 22.50 19.19 -20.46
CA THR A 47 23.39 19.97 -21.34
C THR A 47 24.02 19.01 -22.33
N ARG A 48 23.70 19.15 -23.62
CA ARG A 48 24.11 18.19 -24.65
C ARG A 48 24.53 18.85 -25.95
N ASP A 49 25.45 18.20 -26.64
CA ASP A 49 25.85 18.55 -27.99
C ASP A 49 24.87 17.94 -29.00
N ILE A 50 24.37 18.79 -29.90
CA ILE A 50 23.41 18.47 -30.96
C ILE A 50 24.09 18.63 -32.29
N THR A 51 24.07 17.58 -33.09
CA THR A 51 24.57 17.59 -34.47
C THR A 51 23.44 17.96 -35.43
N LEU A 52 23.67 18.96 -36.27
CA LEU A 52 22.75 19.44 -37.29
C LEU A 52 23.31 19.14 -38.67
N THR A 53 22.53 18.47 -39.52
CA THR A 53 22.87 18.30 -40.94
C THR A 53 22.20 19.39 -41.76
N ILE A 54 22.98 20.36 -42.23
CA ILE A 54 22.50 21.44 -43.11
C ILE A 54 22.74 21.06 -44.55
N LYS A 55 21.67 21.05 -45.36
CA LYS A 55 21.71 20.74 -46.79
C LYS A 55 21.38 21.98 -47.61
N ASN A 56 22.12 22.17 -48.69
CA ASN A 56 21.67 23.03 -49.79
C ASN A 56 20.83 22.19 -50.75
N ASP A 57 19.51 22.27 -50.64
CA ASP A 57 18.54 21.59 -51.51
C ASP A 57 18.22 22.41 -52.78
N GLY A 58 19.07 23.38 -53.08
CA GLY A 58 19.00 24.22 -54.27
C GLY A 58 19.95 23.78 -55.38
N SER A 59 19.69 24.28 -56.59
CA SER A 59 20.52 24.00 -57.78
C SER A 59 21.73 24.93 -57.96
N ARG A 60 21.89 25.92 -57.07
CA ARG A 60 23.02 26.87 -57.03
C ARG A 60 23.78 26.73 -55.72
N ASP A 61 25.04 27.15 -55.69
CA ASP A 61 25.85 27.09 -54.48
C ASP A 61 25.39 28.15 -53.47
N ALA A 62 25.48 27.83 -52.18
CA ALA A 62 25.26 28.79 -51.10
C ALA A 62 26.61 29.21 -50.51
N ARG A 63 26.78 30.50 -50.23
CA ARG A 63 27.99 31.09 -49.63
C ARG A 63 27.65 32.00 -48.47
N HIS A 64 28.63 32.22 -47.59
CA HIS A 64 28.51 33.10 -46.43
C HIS A 64 27.27 32.80 -45.57
N ILE A 65 26.96 31.51 -45.39
CA ILE A 65 25.78 31.09 -44.64
C ILE A 65 26.02 31.43 -43.16
N THR A 66 25.10 32.19 -42.57
CA THR A 66 25.10 32.53 -41.16
C THR A 66 23.80 32.02 -40.53
N LEU A 67 23.91 31.15 -39.54
CA LEU A 67 22.80 30.60 -38.78
C LEU A 67 22.76 31.29 -37.42
N ASN A 68 21.69 32.01 -37.13
CA ASN A 68 21.50 32.67 -35.83
C ASN A 68 20.43 31.95 -35.04
N PHE A 69 20.85 31.14 -34.07
CA PHE A 69 19.99 30.39 -33.16
C PHE A 69 19.37 31.35 -32.15
N GLN A 70 18.06 31.29 -32.02
CA GLN A 70 17.35 31.98 -30.94
C GLN A 70 17.22 31.04 -29.73
N SER A 71 16.71 31.55 -28.62
CA SER A 71 16.29 30.72 -27.48
C SER A 71 14.79 30.43 -27.55
N SER A 72 14.37 29.32 -26.97
CA SER A 72 12.96 29.05 -26.64
C SER A 72 12.73 29.26 -25.13
N ASP A 73 11.51 28.98 -24.64
CA ASP A 73 11.15 29.19 -23.23
C ASP A 73 12.02 28.36 -22.26
N TYR A 74 12.34 27.12 -22.61
CA TYR A 74 13.06 26.18 -21.74
C TYR A 74 14.35 25.63 -22.34
N ILE A 75 14.64 25.90 -23.61
CA ILE A 75 15.87 25.44 -24.28
C ILE A 75 16.67 26.65 -24.75
N SER A 76 17.94 26.66 -24.37
CA SER A 76 18.90 27.70 -24.73
C SER A 76 20.13 27.09 -25.42
N VAL A 77 20.69 27.83 -26.38
CA VAL A 77 21.99 27.47 -26.96
C VAL A 77 23.10 27.97 -26.04
N VAL A 78 24.04 27.10 -25.72
CA VAL A 78 25.18 27.39 -24.85
C VAL A 78 26.36 27.84 -25.71
N GLY A 79 26.98 28.98 -25.34
CA GLY A 79 28.11 29.54 -26.06
C GLY A 79 27.68 30.49 -27.18
N SER A 80 28.18 30.25 -28.40
CA SER A 80 27.87 31.08 -29.57
C SER A 80 26.48 30.77 -30.11
N SER A 81 25.62 31.78 -30.17
CA SER A 81 24.30 31.68 -30.82
C SER A 81 24.33 31.90 -32.33
N SER A 82 25.53 32.01 -32.93
CA SER A 82 25.73 32.26 -34.35
C SER A 82 26.79 31.30 -34.91
N GLU A 83 26.45 30.60 -35.99
CA GLU A 83 27.34 29.69 -36.68
C GLU A 83 27.54 30.11 -38.13
N TYR A 84 28.80 30.12 -38.56
CA TYR A 84 29.20 30.54 -39.90
C TYR A 84 29.69 29.37 -40.74
N ILE A 85 29.10 29.20 -41.92
CA ILE A 85 29.51 28.20 -42.90
C ILE A 85 29.93 28.93 -44.18
N HIS A 86 31.19 28.75 -44.56
CA HIS A 86 31.75 29.44 -45.73
C HIS A 86 30.98 29.17 -47.02
N SER A 87 30.70 27.89 -47.32
CA SER A 87 29.93 27.49 -48.48
C SER A 87 29.35 26.08 -48.36
N ILE A 88 28.22 25.85 -49.03
CA ILE A 88 27.64 24.52 -49.25
C ILE A 88 27.26 24.44 -50.74
N ASN A 89 27.90 23.53 -51.49
CA ASN A 89 27.64 23.36 -52.91
C ASN A 89 26.21 22.86 -53.15
N ALA A 90 25.69 23.08 -54.36
CA ALA A 90 24.38 22.56 -54.76
C ALA A 90 24.23 21.06 -54.43
N TRP A 91 23.11 20.69 -53.82
CA TRP A 91 22.76 19.32 -53.43
C TRP A 91 23.69 18.63 -52.42
N THR A 92 24.57 19.38 -51.75
CA THR A 92 25.47 18.84 -50.71
C THR A 92 25.03 19.23 -49.31
N SER A 93 25.55 18.51 -48.32
CA SER A 93 25.28 18.75 -46.89
C SER A 93 26.57 19.00 -46.11
N LYS A 94 26.43 19.68 -44.97
CA LYS A 94 27.48 19.88 -43.98
C LYS A 94 26.91 19.68 -42.58
N GLU A 95 27.66 18.99 -41.73
CA GLU A 95 27.34 18.85 -40.31
C GLU A 95 27.99 19.97 -39.50
N ILE A 96 27.24 20.48 -38.52
CA ILE A 96 27.75 21.34 -37.46
C ILE A 96 27.25 20.81 -36.11
N THR A 97 27.92 21.21 -35.04
CA THR A 97 27.53 20.85 -33.67
C THR A 97 27.26 22.12 -32.87
N ILE A 98 26.13 22.14 -32.17
CA ILE A 98 25.78 23.18 -31.20
C ILE A 98 25.57 22.54 -29.83
N THR A 99 25.87 23.24 -28.75
CA THR A 99 25.53 22.77 -27.40
C THR A 99 24.22 23.43 -26.96
N VAL A 100 23.27 22.65 -26.46
CA VAL A 100 22.00 23.15 -25.91
C VAL A 100 21.87 22.78 -24.43
N HIS A 101 21.20 23.63 -23.67
CA HIS A 101 20.82 23.37 -22.29
C HIS A 101 19.31 23.51 -22.10
N VAL A 102 18.72 22.50 -21.45
CA VAL A 102 17.32 22.48 -21.05
C VAL A 102 17.23 22.91 -19.60
N ALA A 103 16.36 23.88 -19.31
CA ALA A 103 16.12 24.34 -17.95
C ALA A 103 15.68 23.20 -17.02
N GLU A 104 16.08 23.27 -15.74
CA GLU A 104 15.58 22.37 -14.71
C GLU A 104 14.06 22.51 -14.57
N GLY A 105 13.35 21.40 -14.40
CA GLY A 105 11.89 21.40 -14.29
C GLY A 105 11.14 21.82 -15.57
N ALA A 106 11.82 21.85 -16.72
CA ALA A 106 11.17 22.06 -18.01
C ALA A 106 10.00 21.06 -18.19
N PRO A 107 8.78 21.52 -18.48
CA PRO A 107 7.64 20.63 -18.68
C PRO A 107 7.88 19.69 -19.86
N ASP A 108 7.36 18.46 -19.76
CA ASP A 108 7.33 17.55 -20.90
C ASP A 108 6.62 18.20 -22.08
N GLY A 109 7.25 18.13 -23.26
CA GLY A 109 6.69 18.75 -24.44
C GLY A 109 7.69 18.88 -25.58
N THR A 110 7.21 19.52 -26.63
CA THR A 110 7.99 19.77 -27.84
C THR A 110 8.35 21.24 -27.90
N TYR A 111 9.63 21.54 -28.07
CA TYR A 111 10.17 22.89 -28.05
C TYR A 111 10.93 23.16 -29.34
N GLU A 112 10.58 24.25 -30.02
CA GLU A 112 11.25 24.69 -31.24
C GLU A 112 12.25 25.81 -30.93
N ILE A 113 13.49 25.66 -31.41
CA ILE A 113 14.44 26.75 -31.50
C ILE A 113 14.38 27.33 -32.92
N PRO A 114 13.89 28.57 -33.09
CA PRO A 114 13.91 29.22 -34.39
C PRO A 114 15.33 29.68 -34.74
N ILE A 115 15.66 29.57 -36.02
CA ILE A 115 16.98 29.88 -36.56
C ILE A 115 16.79 30.85 -37.72
N THR A 116 17.39 32.03 -37.62
CA THR A 116 17.45 32.95 -38.77
C THR A 116 18.66 32.62 -39.62
N CYS A 117 18.42 32.16 -40.85
CA CYS A 117 19.44 31.79 -41.82
C CYS A 117 19.58 32.88 -42.88
N SER A 118 20.76 33.49 -42.99
CA SER A 118 21.12 34.40 -44.09
C SER A 118 22.26 33.79 -44.90
N PHE A 119 22.19 33.92 -46.23
CA PHE A 119 23.19 33.41 -47.14
C PHE A 119 23.17 34.15 -48.48
N ASP A 120 24.25 34.04 -49.23
CA ASP A 120 24.32 34.46 -50.63
C ASP A 120 24.21 33.24 -51.55
N GLU A 121 23.44 33.35 -52.64
CA GLU A 121 23.52 32.38 -53.73
C GLU A 121 24.69 32.71 -54.67
N TYR A 122 25.37 31.67 -55.16
CA TYR A 122 26.50 31.78 -56.07
C TYR A 122 26.29 30.88 -57.30
N TYR A 123 26.36 31.48 -58.50
CA TYR A 123 26.12 30.77 -59.76
C TYR A 123 26.80 31.45 -60.95
N TYR A 124 26.89 30.72 -62.07
CA TYR A 124 27.39 31.24 -63.33
C TYR A 124 26.24 31.79 -64.20
N ASN A 125 26.38 33.01 -64.67
CA ASN A 125 25.51 33.67 -65.64
C ASN A 125 26.31 33.95 -66.93
N ALA A 126 25.79 33.54 -68.10
CA ALA A 126 26.48 33.68 -69.37
C ALA A 126 26.83 35.15 -69.75
N THR A 127 26.10 36.13 -69.23
CA THR A 127 26.30 37.55 -69.52
C THR A 127 27.21 38.24 -68.50
N GLN A 128 27.17 37.81 -67.24
CA GLN A 128 27.82 38.50 -66.11
C GLN A 128 28.98 37.72 -65.49
N GLY A 129 29.23 36.49 -65.94
CA GLY A 129 30.18 35.59 -65.31
C GLY A 129 29.64 35.04 -63.99
N TYR A 130 30.50 34.88 -62.98
CA TYR A 130 30.06 34.43 -61.66
C TYR A 130 29.35 35.55 -60.90
N VAL A 131 28.12 35.27 -60.48
CA VAL A 131 27.27 36.20 -59.74
C VAL A 131 27.11 35.70 -58.31
N THR A 132 27.25 36.62 -57.35
CA THR A 132 26.89 36.40 -55.94
C THR A 132 25.69 37.30 -55.64
N SER A 133 24.60 36.75 -55.14
CA SER A 133 23.39 37.51 -54.82
C SER A 133 22.92 37.17 -53.42
N THR A 134 22.73 38.19 -52.58
CA THR A 134 22.17 38.01 -51.24
C THR A 134 20.74 37.53 -51.31
N MET A 135 20.44 36.48 -50.55
CA MET A 135 19.09 35.93 -50.46
C MET A 135 18.34 36.54 -49.28
N THR A 136 17.01 36.60 -49.41
CA THR A 136 16.14 36.99 -48.30
C THR A 136 16.37 36.01 -47.14
N PRO A 137 16.63 36.50 -45.90
CA PRO A 137 16.77 35.62 -44.74
C PRO A 137 15.55 34.70 -44.59
N THR A 138 15.81 33.43 -44.30
CA THR A 138 14.78 32.43 -44.06
C THR A 138 14.77 32.00 -42.60
N THR A 139 13.60 31.67 -42.09
CA THR A 139 13.46 31.08 -40.75
C THR A 139 13.43 29.57 -40.87
N LEU A 140 14.36 28.91 -40.19
CA LEU A 140 14.39 27.47 -39.99
C LEU A 140 14.02 27.18 -38.53
N GLY A 141 13.71 25.92 -38.23
CA GLY A 141 13.40 25.48 -36.87
C GLY A 141 14.04 24.14 -36.60
N ILE A 142 14.58 23.98 -35.39
CA ILE A 142 14.95 22.67 -34.85
C ILE A 142 14.03 22.36 -33.68
N VAL A 143 13.52 21.14 -33.65
CA VAL A 143 12.48 20.73 -32.71
C VAL A 143 13.06 19.65 -31.80
N PHE A 144 12.95 19.89 -30.49
CA PHE A 144 13.37 18.95 -29.45
C PHE A 144 12.15 18.43 -28.68
N ASN A 145 12.18 17.16 -28.30
CA ASN A 145 11.24 16.59 -27.36
C ASN A 145 11.91 16.56 -25.99
N VAL A 146 11.39 17.33 -25.04
CA VAL A 146 11.85 17.28 -23.65
C VAL A 146 10.95 16.32 -22.89
N ARG A 147 11.55 15.36 -22.21
CA ARG A 147 10.86 14.37 -21.38
C ARG A 147 11.66 14.08 -20.12
N GLY A 148 11.05 14.34 -18.97
CA GLY A 148 11.61 13.99 -17.68
C GLY A 148 11.42 12.51 -17.34
N GLU A 149 12.34 11.98 -16.55
CA GLU A 149 12.16 10.64 -15.97
C GLU A 149 11.16 10.73 -14.81
N ILE A 150 10.35 9.69 -14.62
CA ILE A 150 9.42 9.62 -13.49
C ILE A 150 9.99 8.63 -12.48
N ILE A 151 10.34 9.13 -11.29
CA ILE A 151 10.95 8.33 -10.23
C ILE A 151 10.04 8.45 -9.01
N ILE A 152 9.14 7.49 -8.82
CA ILE A 152 8.24 7.45 -7.66
C ILE A 152 8.85 6.57 -6.56
N ASP A 153 8.92 7.12 -5.36
CA ASP A 153 9.37 6.44 -4.14
C ASP A 153 8.39 6.63 -2.98
N VAL A 154 8.55 5.81 -1.94
CA VAL A 154 7.84 5.96 -0.67
C VAL A 154 8.74 6.75 0.28
N ALA A 155 8.37 8.00 0.55
CA ALA A 155 9.14 8.91 1.41
C ALA A 155 8.92 8.61 2.90
N ASP A 156 7.72 8.15 3.27
CA ASP A 156 7.35 7.88 4.65
C ASP A 156 6.20 6.86 4.74
N LEU A 157 6.14 6.13 5.85
CA LEU A 157 5.08 5.17 6.17
C LEU A 157 4.68 5.33 7.64
N THR A 158 3.41 5.65 7.87
CA THR A 158 2.85 5.80 9.22
C THR A 158 1.59 4.98 9.39
N THR A 159 1.25 4.66 10.65
CA THR A 159 0.05 3.89 11.01
C THR A 159 -0.78 4.60 12.06
N ASP A 160 -2.09 4.38 12.02
CA ASP A 160 -3.04 4.71 13.08
C ASP A 160 -3.91 3.48 13.38
N PRO A 161 -3.76 2.83 14.54
CA PRO A 161 -2.90 3.21 15.66
C PRO A 161 -1.40 3.16 15.32
N THR A 162 -0.59 3.95 16.03
CA THR A 162 0.87 3.98 15.86
C THR A 162 1.50 2.63 16.18
N GLU A 163 0.97 1.95 17.19
CA GLU A 163 1.40 0.63 17.62
C GLU A 163 0.39 -0.40 17.10
N VAL A 164 0.73 -1.07 16.01
CA VAL A 164 -0.12 -2.08 15.38
C VAL A 164 0.11 -3.42 16.06
N ARG A 165 -0.96 -4.08 16.53
CA ARG A 165 -0.89 -5.34 17.27
C ARG A 165 -1.77 -6.44 16.68
N PRO A 166 -1.56 -7.71 17.07
CA PRO A 166 -2.43 -8.81 16.67
C PRO A 166 -3.90 -8.54 17.02
N GLY A 167 -4.79 -8.74 16.05
CA GLY A 167 -6.24 -8.54 16.20
C GLY A 167 -6.72 -7.10 16.07
N ASP A 168 -5.84 -6.15 15.71
CA ASP A 168 -6.26 -4.78 15.42
C ASP A 168 -7.06 -4.73 14.12
N ASP A 169 -8.28 -4.21 14.21
CA ASP A 169 -9.16 -3.98 13.07
C ASP A 169 -9.04 -2.54 12.57
N TYR A 170 -9.21 -2.33 11.27
CA TYR A 170 -9.28 -0.99 10.66
C TYR A 170 -8.03 -0.12 10.89
N VAL A 171 -6.85 -0.75 10.89
CA VAL A 171 -5.55 -0.06 10.97
C VAL A 171 -5.36 0.79 9.71
N THR A 172 -5.18 2.09 9.90
CA THR A 172 -4.93 3.04 8.82
C THR A 172 -3.43 3.04 8.50
N VAL A 173 -3.05 2.62 7.29
CA VAL A 173 -1.67 2.67 6.79
C VAL A 173 -1.55 3.83 5.82
N THR A 174 -0.66 4.78 6.10
CA THR A 174 -0.49 6.00 5.32
C THR A 174 0.91 6.03 4.71
N ALA A 175 1.00 5.87 3.39
CA ALA A 175 2.24 5.96 2.63
C ALA A 175 2.34 7.32 1.93
N THR A 176 3.43 8.04 2.15
CA THR A 176 3.73 9.29 1.43
C THR A 176 4.52 8.96 0.17
N LEU A 177 3.90 9.13 -1.00
CA LEU A 177 4.53 8.94 -2.30
C LEU A 177 5.20 10.22 -2.76
N SER A 178 6.46 10.13 -3.19
CA SER A 178 7.25 11.25 -3.71
C SER A 178 7.67 10.98 -5.13
N ASN A 179 7.49 11.94 -6.04
CA ASN A 179 8.10 11.89 -7.37
C ASN A 179 9.40 12.69 -7.36
N ALA A 180 10.53 11.99 -7.28
CA ALA A 180 11.87 12.57 -7.28
C ALA A 180 12.40 12.83 -8.70
N GLY A 181 11.70 12.36 -9.74
CA GLY A 181 12.08 12.59 -11.13
C GLY A 181 11.58 13.93 -11.68
N GLU A 182 11.97 14.25 -12.91
CA GLU A 182 11.64 15.50 -13.60
C GLU A 182 10.31 15.42 -14.38
N GLY A 183 9.80 14.21 -14.64
CA GLY A 183 8.57 13.98 -15.38
C GLY A 183 7.32 14.02 -14.49
N GLN A 184 6.16 14.32 -15.08
CA GLN A 184 4.85 14.25 -14.39
C GLN A 184 4.24 12.84 -14.52
N ALA A 185 3.80 12.28 -13.40
CA ALA A 185 3.01 11.05 -13.39
C ALA A 185 1.50 11.38 -13.36
N LYS A 186 0.74 10.76 -14.27
CA LYS A 186 -0.73 10.85 -14.37
C LYS A 186 -1.38 9.54 -13.93
N GLU A 187 -2.66 9.61 -13.57
CA GLU A 187 -3.46 8.45 -13.15
C GLU A 187 -2.76 7.55 -12.11
N VAL A 188 -2.01 8.18 -11.20
CA VAL A 188 -1.27 7.47 -10.16
C VAL A 188 -2.26 6.76 -9.25
N LYS A 189 -2.14 5.43 -9.18
CA LYS A 189 -2.91 4.54 -8.30
C LYS A 189 -1.90 3.68 -7.54
N ALA A 190 -2.11 3.54 -6.24
CA ALA A 190 -1.33 2.66 -5.39
C ALA A 190 -2.23 1.55 -4.83
N GLU A 191 -1.70 0.34 -4.77
CA GLU A 191 -2.39 -0.84 -4.24
C GLU A 191 -1.46 -1.54 -3.25
N LEU A 192 -1.91 -1.65 -2.00
CA LEU A 192 -1.19 -2.32 -0.92
C LEU A 192 -1.57 -3.79 -0.91
N GLU A 193 -0.62 -4.65 -1.20
CA GLU A 193 -0.79 -6.10 -1.14
C GLU A 193 -0.61 -6.55 0.30
N CYS A 194 -1.63 -7.22 0.83
CA CYS A 194 -1.62 -7.75 2.19
C CYS A 194 -1.00 -9.16 2.16
N PRO A 195 0.12 -9.40 2.87
CA PRO A 195 0.65 -10.75 3.06
C PRO A 195 -0.22 -11.56 4.03
N ASP A 196 0.13 -12.83 4.24
CA ASP A 196 -0.56 -13.70 5.20
C ASP A 196 -0.64 -13.04 6.59
N GLY A 197 -1.81 -13.16 7.24
CA GLY A 197 -2.11 -12.50 8.52
C GLY A 197 -2.63 -11.06 8.40
N PHE A 198 -2.68 -10.49 7.19
CA PHE A 198 -3.30 -9.19 6.92
C PHE A 198 -4.39 -9.31 5.86
N LYS A 199 -5.38 -8.43 5.92
CA LYS A 199 -6.41 -8.33 4.88
C LYS A 199 -6.92 -6.90 4.76
N PRO A 200 -7.45 -6.47 3.60
CA PRO A 200 -8.16 -5.21 3.51
C PRO A 200 -9.37 -5.22 4.45
N SER A 201 -9.55 -4.16 5.26
CA SER A 201 -10.69 -4.08 6.20
C SER A 201 -12.05 -4.10 5.51
N LYS A 202 -12.14 -3.56 4.28
CA LYS A 202 -13.34 -3.60 3.44
C LYS A 202 -12.95 -3.73 1.97
N SER A 203 -13.95 -3.90 1.11
CA SER A 203 -13.75 -3.89 -0.34
C SER A 203 -12.98 -2.65 -0.78
N SER A 204 -11.82 -2.88 -1.42
CA SER A 204 -10.96 -1.85 -2.01
C SER A 204 -10.35 -0.85 -1.01
N THR A 205 -10.29 -1.15 0.29
CA THR A 205 -9.57 -0.29 1.25
C THR A 205 -8.05 -0.42 1.16
N ASN A 206 -7.56 -1.33 0.33
CA ASN A 206 -6.14 -1.49 0.00
C ASN A 206 -5.75 -0.75 -1.29
N ILE A 207 -6.64 0.06 -1.88
CA ILE A 207 -6.38 0.83 -3.10
C ILE A 207 -6.53 2.33 -2.82
N ALA A 208 -5.55 3.12 -3.25
CA ALA A 208 -5.55 4.57 -3.19
C ALA A 208 -5.41 5.17 -4.60
N TYR A 209 -6.25 6.16 -4.93
CA TYR A 209 -6.16 6.94 -6.16
C TYR A 209 -5.58 8.32 -5.86
N ILE A 210 -4.40 8.59 -6.39
CA ILE A 210 -3.63 9.82 -6.15
C ILE A 210 -3.89 10.83 -7.29
N GLY A 211 -4.12 10.35 -8.51
CA GLY A 211 -4.40 11.21 -9.66
C GLY A 211 -3.11 11.70 -10.31
N ILE A 212 -2.72 12.95 -10.08
CA ILE A 212 -1.51 13.54 -10.69
C ILE A 212 -0.45 13.73 -9.62
N LEU A 213 0.78 13.28 -9.89
CA LEU A 213 1.94 13.51 -9.05
C LEU A 213 3.02 14.23 -9.89
N ASN A 214 3.12 15.55 -9.68
CA ASN A 214 4.09 16.39 -10.38
C ASN A 214 5.52 16.08 -9.92
N SER A 215 6.49 16.47 -10.75
CA SER A 215 7.90 16.45 -10.38
C SER A 215 8.14 17.21 -9.07
N GLY A 216 8.99 16.64 -8.21
CA GLY A 216 9.37 17.18 -6.90
C GLY A 216 8.24 17.22 -5.87
N SER A 217 7.03 16.75 -6.21
CA SER A 217 5.86 16.80 -5.33
C SER A 217 5.66 15.50 -4.57
N GLN A 218 4.96 15.61 -3.45
CA GLN A 218 4.53 14.48 -2.62
C GLN A 218 3.01 14.41 -2.54
N SER A 219 2.48 13.20 -2.39
CA SER A 219 1.06 12.96 -2.14
C SER A 219 0.88 11.72 -1.26
N VAL A 220 -0.27 11.65 -0.59
CA VAL A 220 -0.54 10.63 0.42
C VAL A 220 -1.46 9.55 -0.14
N ALA A 221 -1.09 8.29 0.09
CA ALA A 221 -1.90 7.11 -0.18
C ALA A 221 -2.30 6.48 1.17
N THR A 222 -3.61 6.37 1.40
CA THR A 222 -4.16 5.83 2.66
C THR A 222 -4.86 4.51 2.40
N PHE A 223 -4.53 3.51 3.22
CA PHE A 223 -5.08 2.16 3.17
C PHE A 223 -5.67 1.79 4.53
N HIS A 224 -6.62 0.84 4.55
CA HIS A 224 -7.14 0.27 5.79
C HIS A 224 -7.07 -1.24 5.75
N ILE A 225 -6.39 -1.81 6.73
CA ILE A 225 -6.14 -3.25 6.87
C ILE A 225 -6.58 -3.76 8.24
N ASP A 226 -6.95 -5.03 8.31
CA ASP A 226 -7.14 -5.75 9.57
C ASP A 226 -5.95 -6.69 9.76
N VAL A 227 -5.55 -6.86 11.02
CA VAL A 227 -4.46 -7.73 11.47
C VAL A 227 -5.05 -8.95 12.17
N GLU A 228 -4.64 -10.15 11.77
CA GLU A 228 -5.15 -11.38 12.37
C GLU A 228 -4.78 -11.49 13.87
N GLU A 229 -5.67 -12.06 14.69
CA GLU A 229 -5.46 -12.19 16.14
C GLU A 229 -4.27 -13.10 16.50
N GLY A 230 -3.95 -14.07 15.65
CA GLY A 230 -2.88 -15.04 15.87
C GLY A 230 -1.58 -14.77 15.09
N ILE A 231 -1.42 -13.58 14.52
CA ILE A 231 -0.17 -13.23 13.81
C ILE A 231 0.98 -13.12 14.82
N GLU A 232 2.17 -13.59 14.44
CA GLU A 232 3.38 -13.41 15.25
C GLU A 232 3.81 -11.93 15.23
N ASP A 233 4.41 -11.43 16.30
CA ASP A 233 5.01 -10.10 16.31
C ASP A 233 6.26 -10.03 15.44
N GLY A 234 6.59 -8.82 14.97
CA GLY A 234 7.77 -8.57 14.15
C GLY A 234 7.51 -7.71 12.92
N TYR A 235 8.54 -7.61 12.07
CA TYR A 235 8.47 -6.82 10.85
C TYR A 235 7.88 -7.64 9.68
N TYR A 236 6.79 -7.13 9.13
CA TYR A 236 6.14 -7.66 7.94
C TYR A 236 6.44 -6.77 6.73
N SER A 237 6.73 -7.43 5.62
CA SER A 237 6.99 -6.79 4.34
C SER A 237 5.70 -6.76 3.52
N LEU A 238 5.19 -5.56 3.27
CA LEU A 238 4.01 -5.34 2.43
C LEU A 238 4.48 -4.78 1.09
N LEU A 239 3.91 -5.28 0.01
CA LEU A 239 4.23 -4.80 -1.33
C LEU A 239 3.24 -3.70 -1.72
N LEU A 240 3.78 -2.54 -2.08
CA LEU A 240 3.03 -1.41 -2.61
C LEU A 240 3.21 -1.34 -4.12
N THR A 241 2.21 -1.80 -4.86
CA THR A 241 2.19 -1.75 -6.32
C THR A 241 1.62 -0.41 -6.77
N ILE A 242 2.42 0.39 -7.47
CA ILE A 242 2.07 1.72 -7.96
C ILE A 242 1.99 1.66 -9.49
N THR A 243 0.83 2.01 -10.02
CA THR A 243 0.59 2.13 -11.46
C THR A 243 0.40 3.60 -11.82
N TYR A 244 0.99 4.04 -12.93
CA TYR A 244 0.86 5.41 -13.41
C TYR A 244 1.05 5.48 -14.93
N LYS A 245 0.68 6.62 -15.51
CA LYS A 245 0.95 6.96 -16.91
C LYS A 245 1.92 8.12 -17.00
N ASP A 246 2.78 8.09 -18.00
CA ASP A 246 3.56 9.28 -18.37
C ASP A 246 2.70 10.29 -19.17
N THR A 247 3.30 11.43 -19.52
CA THR A 247 2.68 12.46 -20.36
C THR A 247 2.30 11.98 -21.76
N SER A 248 2.96 10.94 -22.28
CA SER A 248 2.65 10.26 -23.55
C SER A 248 1.55 9.19 -23.45
N ASN A 249 0.96 8.98 -22.26
CA ASN A 249 -0.04 7.96 -21.94
C ASN A 249 0.47 6.51 -22.02
N ASN A 250 1.77 6.28 -21.88
CA ASN A 250 2.29 4.93 -21.68
C ASN A 250 2.07 4.51 -20.23
N ASP A 251 1.61 3.28 -20.01
CA ASP A 251 1.39 2.70 -18.69
C ASP A 251 2.70 2.15 -18.09
N TYR A 252 2.88 2.40 -16.79
CA TYR A 252 4.00 1.91 -15.99
C TYR A 252 3.48 1.27 -14.71
N THR A 253 4.23 0.29 -14.22
CA THR A 253 3.98 -0.36 -12.93
C THR A 253 5.30 -0.54 -12.21
N ILE A 254 5.35 -0.09 -10.97
CA ILE A 254 6.48 -0.29 -10.07
C ILE A 254 5.98 -0.92 -8.77
N THR A 255 6.83 -1.68 -8.10
CA THR A 255 6.53 -2.26 -6.79
C THR A 255 7.56 -1.77 -5.80
N LYS A 256 7.09 -1.29 -4.64
CA LYS A 256 7.93 -0.83 -3.53
C LYS A 256 7.64 -1.69 -2.31
N GLU A 257 8.68 -2.05 -1.58
CA GLU A 257 8.56 -2.76 -0.32
C GLU A 257 8.38 -1.75 0.82
N VAL A 258 7.33 -1.90 1.61
CA VAL A 258 7.12 -1.12 2.84
C VAL A 258 7.07 -2.06 4.03
N ARG A 259 7.64 -1.65 5.16
CA ARG A 259 7.75 -2.50 6.35
C ARG A 259 6.80 -2.02 7.44
N LEU A 260 5.96 -2.93 7.92
CA LEU A 260 5.05 -2.73 9.02
C LEU A 260 5.55 -3.52 10.23
N LEU A 261 5.69 -2.87 11.39
CA LEU A 261 5.97 -3.55 12.65
C LEU A 261 4.65 -3.95 13.30
N VAL A 262 4.47 -5.24 13.54
CA VAL A 262 3.47 -5.74 14.47
C VAL A 262 4.12 -5.86 15.84
N GLU A 263 3.62 -5.09 16.80
CA GLU A 263 4.12 -5.06 18.16
C GLU A 263 3.63 -6.28 18.96
N PRO A 264 4.43 -6.73 19.93
CA PRO A 264 4.05 -7.84 20.80
C PRO A 264 2.80 -7.47 21.62
N LYS A 265 2.07 -8.52 22.02
CA LYS A 265 0.83 -8.37 22.77
C LYS A 265 0.66 -9.55 23.74
N PRO A 266 0.30 -9.31 25.01
CA PRO A 266 -0.04 -10.41 25.91
C PRO A 266 -1.34 -11.08 25.45
N ASP A 267 -1.48 -12.37 25.71
CA ASP A 267 -2.73 -13.10 25.52
C ASP A 267 -2.80 -14.24 26.53
N PHE A 268 -3.99 -14.74 26.83
CA PHE A 268 -4.17 -15.70 27.91
C PHE A 268 -5.03 -16.88 27.54
N GLU A 269 -4.61 -18.07 27.96
CA GLU A 269 -5.43 -19.27 27.95
C GLU A 269 -5.80 -19.68 29.37
N VAL A 270 -7.02 -20.19 29.58
CA VAL A 270 -7.40 -20.83 30.85
C VAL A 270 -6.96 -22.29 30.81
N THR A 271 -5.91 -22.64 31.54
CA THR A 271 -5.33 -24.00 31.50
C THR A 271 -5.92 -24.94 32.55
N SER A 272 -6.47 -24.40 33.65
CA SER A 272 -7.12 -25.22 34.69
C SER A 272 -8.24 -24.48 35.42
N VAL A 273 -9.31 -25.19 35.75
CA VAL A 273 -10.43 -24.71 36.57
C VAL A 273 -10.72 -25.74 37.65
N ARG A 274 -10.69 -25.32 38.92
CA ARG A 274 -11.00 -26.16 40.08
C ARG A 274 -12.12 -25.53 40.91
N ILE A 275 -13.09 -26.35 41.28
CA ILE A 275 -14.31 -25.92 41.97
C ILE A 275 -14.45 -26.68 43.28
N THR A 276 -14.65 -25.94 44.37
CA THR A 276 -14.90 -26.50 45.71
C THR A 276 -16.16 -25.87 46.30
N PRO A 277 -17.20 -26.66 46.69
CA PRO A 277 -17.28 -28.11 46.62
C PRO A 277 -17.41 -28.62 45.17
N ALA A 278 -16.92 -29.84 44.91
CA ALA A 278 -16.96 -30.45 43.57
C ALA A 278 -18.38 -30.68 43.00
N THR A 279 -19.40 -30.68 43.86
CA THR A 279 -20.81 -30.72 43.44
C THR A 279 -21.51 -29.53 44.05
N ILE A 280 -21.76 -28.51 43.23
CA ILE A 280 -22.46 -27.29 43.60
C ILE A 280 -23.97 -27.54 43.66
N ARG A 281 -24.62 -27.07 44.71
CA ARG A 281 -26.08 -27.03 44.90
C ARG A 281 -26.53 -25.65 45.30
N SER A 282 -27.85 -25.45 45.29
CA SER A 282 -28.48 -24.22 45.77
C SER A 282 -28.12 -23.98 47.24
N GLY A 283 -27.67 -22.77 47.57
CA GLY A 283 -27.21 -22.39 48.90
C GLY A 283 -25.79 -22.82 49.26
N ASP A 284 -25.04 -23.45 48.35
CA ASP A 284 -23.62 -23.76 48.59
C ASP A 284 -22.76 -22.50 48.46
N HIS A 285 -21.78 -22.37 49.35
CA HIS A 285 -20.66 -21.44 49.22
C HIS A 285 -19.56 -22.09 48.37
N VAL A 286 -19.20 -21.46 47.26
CA VAL A 286 -18.32 -22.03 46.22
C VAL A 286 -17.04 -21.22 46.10
N ARG A 287 -15.90 -21.92 46.06
CA ARG A 287 -14.59 -21.41 45.67
C ARG A 287 -14.23 -21.93 44.27
N LEU A 288 -14.03 -21.02 43.34
CA LEU A 288 -13.64 -21.26 41.95
C LEU A 288 -12.20 -20.78 41.75
N GLU A 289 -11.25 -21.71 41.65
CA GLU A 289 -9.85 -21.44 41.36
C GLU A 289 -9.59 -21.60 39.85
N ILE A 290 -9.02 -20.57 39.24
CA ILE A 290 -8.77 -20.49 37.80
C ILE A 290 -7.28 -20.26 37.60
N THR A 291 -6.65 -21.13 36.82
CA THR A 291 -5.27 -20.99 36.36
C THR A 291 -5.29 -20.45 34.93
N VAL A 292 -4.53 -19.38 34.71
CA VAL A 292 -4.33 -18.78 33.39
C VAL A 292 -2.86 -18.85 33.03
N LYS A 293 -2.59 -19.07 31.74
CA LYS A 293 -1.25 -19.06 31.15
C LYS A 293 -1.11 -17.88 30.22
N ASN A 294 -0.01 -17.13 30.29
CA ASN A 294 0.31 -16.14 29.27
C ASN A 294 0.80 -16.85 28.00
N THR A 295 0.02 -16.79 26.93
CA THR A 295 0.30 -17.39 25.62
C THR A 295 0.62 -16.35 24.55
N GLY A 296 0.63 -15.07 24.91
CA GLY A 296 1.01 -13.98 24.01
C GLY A 296 2.52 -13.88 23.81
N SER A 297 2.92 -12.85 23.08
CA SER A 297 4.33 -12.55 22.78
C SER A 297 4.94 -11.46 23.67
N GLU A 298 4.21 -11.04 24.69
CA GLU A 298 4.67 -10.07 25.68
C GLU A 298 4.42 -10.56 27.12
N ASP A 299 5.31 -10.17 28.03
CA ASP A 299 5.09 -10.32 29.47
C ASP A 299 3.91 -9.44 29.90
N ALA A 300 3.04 -9.98 30.75
CA ALA A 300 1.89 -9.25 31.24
C ALA A 300 2.12 -8.82 32.69
N LYS A 301 1.94 -7.54 32.98
CA LYS A 301 2.04 -7.02 34.35
C LYS A 301 0.64 -6.86 34.97
N SER A 302 0.58 -6.97 36.30
CA SER A 302 -0.65 -6.73 37.07
C SER A 302 -1.88 -7.52 36.60
N VAL A 303 -1.70 -8.81 36.30
CA VAL A 303 -2.78 -9.70 35.84
C VAL A 303 -3.83 -9.88 36.95
N GLU A 304 -5.07 -9.59 36.63
CA GLU A 304 -6.26 -9.75 37.48
C GLU A 304 -7.34 -10.52 36.73
N ILE A 305 -7.95 -11.51 37.38
CA ILE A 305 -9.17 -12.16 36.89
C ILE A 305 -10.40 -11.58 37.58
N ARG A 306 -11.49 -11.40 36.83
CA ARG A 306 -12.76 -10.88 37.36
C ARG A 306 -13.96 -11.59 36.75
N ALA A 307 -14.89 -12.05 37.59
CA ALA A 307 -16.16 -12.59 37.11
C ALA A 307 -17.09 -11.50 36.58
N ILE A 308 -17.62 -11.70 35.37
CA ILE A 308 -18.69 -10.91 34.77
C ILE A 308 -20.01 -11.68 34.90
N ARG A 309 -20.65 -11.52 36.07
CA ARG A 309 -21.98 -12.07 36.37
C ARG A 309 -23.05 -11.46 35.45
N LYS A 310 -23.87 -12.32 34.83
CA LYS A 310 -25.14 -11.94 34.19
C LYS A 310 -26.28 -11.97 35.20
N ALA A 311 -27.28 -11.09 35.06
CA ALA A 311 -28.41 -11.03 35.98
C ALA A 311 -29.21 -12.35 36.10
N THR A 312 -29.15 -13.21 35.08
CA THR A 312 -29.80 -14.53 35.05
C THR A 312 -28.99 -15.64 35.73
N GLN A 313 -27.81 -15.33 36.27
CA GLN A 313 -26.95 -16.27 36.97
C GLN A 313 -27.16 -16.18 38.49
N PRO A 314 -27.40 -17.32 39.17
CA PRO A 314 -27.72 -17.39 40.59
C PRO A 314 -26.45 -17.36 41.45
N PHE A 315 -25.49 -16.51 41.12
CA PHE A 315 -24.20 -16.42 41.81
C PHE A 315 -24.08 -15.06 42.48
N ASP A 316 -23.99 -15.04 43.80
CA ASP A 316 -23.71 -13.85 44.58
C ASP A 316 -22.26 -13.86 45.02
N PHE A 317 -21.44 -12.98 44.45
CA PHE A 317 -19.98 -13.03 44.62
C PHE A 317 -19.54 -12.27 45.87
N ASP A 318 -18.84 -12.96 46.76
CA ASP A 318 -18.09 -12.34 47.86
C ASP A 318 -16.76 -11.78 47.34
N GLU A 319 -15.98 -12.61 46.64
CA GLU A 319 -14.72 -12.25 45.98
C GLU A 319 -14.92 -12.35 44.46
N ARG A 320 -15.23 -11.21 43.85
CA ARG A 320 -15.53 -11.13 42.41
C ARG A 320 -14.29 -10.97 41.52
N SER A 321 -13.15 -10.59 42.10
CA SER A 321 -11.87 -10.54 41.39
C SER A 321 -10.73 -11.05 42.24
N SER A 322 -9.65 -11.46 41.57
CA SER A 322 -8.45 -12.02 42.18
C SER A 322 -7.23 -11.54 41.41
N TYR A 323 -6.27 -10.97 42.14
CA TYR A 323 -5.00 -10.52 41.59
C TYR A 323 -4.01 -11.69 41.53
N ILE A 324 -3.45 -11.94 40.35
CA ILE A 324 -2.52 -13.04 40.09
C ILE A 324 -1.07 -12.54 40.19
N GLY A 325 -0.80 -11.32 39.73
CA GLY A 325 0.55 -10.75 39.67
C GLY A 325 1.05 -10.60 38.24
N ASP A 326 2.36 -10.56 38.08
CA ASP A 326 2.99 -10.50 36.76
C ASP A 326 3.15 -11.92 36.22
N LEU A 327 2.92 -12.09 34.92
CA LEU A 327 3.09 -13.36 34.22
C LEU A 327 3.97 -13.15 32.99
N ASP A 328 5.18 -13.67 33.04
CA ASP A 328 6.08 -13.69 31.90
C ASP A 328 5.54 -14.62 30.79
N ILE A 329 6.07 -14.50 29.58
CA ILE A 329 5.63 -15.33 28.45
C ILE A 329 5.75 -16.83 28.80
N GLY A 330 4.63 -17.54 28.71
CA GLY A 330 4.55 -18.97 29.01
C GLY A 330 4.31 -19.33 30.48
N ASP A 331 4.37 -18.36 31.40
CA ASP A 331 4.12 -18.60 32.82
C ASP A 331 2.64 -18.78 33.13
N GLU A 332 2.37 -19.50 34.22
CA GLU A 332 1.02 -19.74 34.76
C GLU A 332 0.84 -19.08 36.12
N GLY A 333 -0.36 -18.53 36.33
CA GLY A 333 -0.78 -18.00 37.61
C GLY A 333 -2.21 -18.40 37.95
N SER A 334 -2.51 -18.52 39.25
CA SER A 334 -3.84 -18.94 39.71
C SER A 334 -4.48 -17.87 40.58
N GLY A 335 -5.75 -17.58 40.33
CA GLY A 335 -6.60 -16.73 41.16
C GLY A 335 -7.84 -17.49 41.61
N ALA A 336 -8.43 -17.08 42.74
CA ALA A 336 -9.64 -17.69 43.27
C ALA A 336 -10.77 -16.65 43.39
N LEU A 337 -11.97 -17.07 43.01
CA LEU A 337 -13.21 -16.33 43.17
C LEU A 337 -14.11 -17.09 44.14
N THR A 338 -14.87 -16.38 44.98
CA THR A 338 -15.85 -17.01 45.89
C THR A 338 -17.22 -16.42 45.71
N PHE A 339 -18.24 -17.27 45.75
CA PHE A 339 -19.63 -16.88 45.62
C PHE A 339 -20.57 -17.86 46.31
N ASP A 340 -21.70 -17.35 46.78
CA ASP A 340 -22.84 -18.14 47.22
C ASP A 340 -23.78 -18.41 46.04
N VAL A 341 -24.37 -19.60 46.03
CA VAL A 341 -25.40 -19.96 45.06
C VAL A 341 -26.78 -19.58 45.61
N GLU A 342 -27.51 -18.74 44.88
CA GLU A 342 -28.84 -18.27 45.29
C GLU A 342 -29.80 -19.45 45.58
N THR A 343 -30.77 -19.22 46.46
CA THR A 343 -31.79 -20.21 46.83
C THR A 343 -33.18 -19.67 46.51
N PRO A 344 -33.94 -20.27 45.56
CA PRO A 344 -33.59 -21.42 44.73
C PRO A 344 -32.68 -21.07 43.54
N ALA A 345 -31.86 -22.02 43.10
CA ALA A 345 -31.11 -21.97 41.84
C ALA A 345 -31.52 -23.12 40.91
N ASP A 346 -31.74 -22.81 39.63
CA ASP A 346 -32.08 -23.82 38.63
C ASP A 346 -30.89 -24.76 38.38
N PRO A 347 -31.10 -26.09 38.43
CA PRO A 347 -30.04 -27.04 38.09
C PRO A 347 -29.72 -27.00 36.59
N ARG A 348 -28.55 -26.43 36.24
CA ARG A 348 -28.01 -26.41 34.87
C ARG A 348 -26.53 -26.02 34.87
N GLU A 349 -25.93 -26.11 33.69
CA GLU A 349 -24.63 -25.51 33.41
C GLU A 349 -24.78 -24.00 33.16
N TYR A 350 -23.98 -23.21 33.86
CA TYR A 350 -23.89 -21.78 33.71
C TYR A 350 -22.52 -21.41 33.12
N LEU A 351 -22.53 -20.71 32.00
CA LEU A 351 -21.32 -20.18 31.38
C LEU A 351 -20.94 -18.85 32.04
N LEU A 352 -19.98 -18.89 32.96
CA LEU A 352 -19.46 -17.73 33.65
C LEU A 352 -18.37 -17.08 32.81
N LYS A 353 -18.56 -15.82 32.43
CA LYS A 353 -17.54 -15.04 31.73
C LYS A 353 -16.52 -14.52 32.74
N ILE A 354 -15.25 -14.80 32.50
CA ILE A 354 -14.10 -14.34 33.27
C ILE A 354 -13.36 -13.32 32.42
N ARG A 355 -13.25 -12.10 32.93
CA ARG A 355 -12.43 -11.05 32.33
C ARG A 355 -11.05 -11.09 32.95
N ILE A 356 -10.03 -11.30 32.12
CA ILE A 356 -8.63 -11.16 32.47
C ILE A 356 -8.24 -9.74 32.09
N ARG A 357 -7.69 -8.98 33.03
CA ARG A 357 -7.17 -7.63 32.81
C ARG A 357 -5.69 -7.62 33.17
N CYS A 358 -4.87 -7.01 32.33
CA CYS A 358 -3.45 -6.79 32.62
C CYS A 358 -3.00 -5.46 32.03
N THR A 359 -1.78 -5.07 32.35
CA THR A 359 -1.02 -4.05 31.62
C THR A 359 0.07 -4.72 30.79
N GLY A 360 0.48 -4.09 29.69
CA GLY A 360 1.67 -4.48 28.95
C GLY A 360 2.95 -4.34 29.77
N ASP A 361 4.09 -4.63 29.14
CA ASP A 361 5.41 -4.54 29.76
C ASP A 361 6.00 -3.10 29.67
N PRO A 362 6.07 -2.35 30.79
CA PRO A 362 6.61 -0.99 30.78
C PRO A 362 8.09 -0.93 30.37
N ASP A 363 8.84 -2.02 30.57
CA ASP A 363 10.25 -2.11 30.20
C ASP A 363 10.44 -2.14 28.67
N LYS A 364 9.42 -2.58 27.93
CA LYS A 364 9.34 -2.50 26.45
C LYS A 364 8.64 -1.23 25.95
N GLY A 365 8.17 -0.38 26.86
CA GLY A 365 7.44 0.84 26.53
C GLY A 365 5.93 0.64 26.39
N ASP A 366 5.41 -0.55 26.72
CA ASP A 366 3.98 -0.83 26.64
C ASP A 366 3.26 -0.46 27.96
N TYR A 367 2.46 0.59 27.90
CA TYR A 367 1.65 1.07 29.02
C TYR A 367 0.15 0.78 28.82
N ASN A 368 -0.20 0.01 27.79
CA ASN A 368 -1.58 -0.25 27.44
C ASN A 368 -2.24 -1.19 28.46
N VAL A 369 -3.56 -1.03 28.61
CA VAL A 369 -4.38 -1.92 29.45
C VAL A 369 -5.13 -2.88 28.54
N TYR A 370 -4.87 -4.17 28.71
CA TYR A 370 -5.52 -5.21 27.93
C TYR A 370 -6.65 -5.86 28.72
N THR A 371 -7.69 -6.29 28.00
CA THR A 371 -8.78 -7.08 28.57
C THR A 371 -9.17 -8.23 27.67
N PHE A 372 -9.19 -9.43 28.22
CA PHE A 372 -9.56 -10.67 27.54
C PHE A 372 -10.76 -11.28 28.23
N ASP A 373 -11.77 -11.70 27.46
CA ASP A 373 -12.90 -12.43 28.01
C ASP A 373 -12.71 -13.94 27.71
N ARG A 374 -12.70 -14.76 28.76
CA ARG A 374 -12.72 -16.23 28.70
C ARG A 374 -14.00 -16.76 29.35
N THR A 375 -14.40 -17.98 29.02
CA THR A 375 -15.63 -18.58 29.55
C THR A 375 -15.30 -19.83 30.34
N VAL A 376 -15.85 -19.92 31.55
CA VAL A 376 -15.71 -21.06 32.46
C VAL A 376 -17.09 -21.64 32.73
N SER A 377 -17.23 -22.96 32.68
CA SER A 377 -18.48 -23.65 33.00
C SER A 377 -18.60 -23.91 34.50
N VAL A 378 -19.77 -23.59 35.06
CA VAL A 378 -20.14 -23.84 36.45
C VAL A 378 -21.47 -24.57 36.48
N THR A 379 -21.47 -25.83 36.90
CA THR A 379 -22.67 -26.69 36.88
C THR A 379 -23.32 -26.78 38.26
N VAL A 380 -24.56 -26.28 38.36
CA VAL A 380 -25.40 -26.43 39.55
C VAL A 380 -26.19 -27.73 39.44
N SER A 381 -26.02 -28.61 40.42
CA SER A 381 -26.69 -29.92 40.47
C SER A 381 -28.00 -29.86 41.26
N PRO A 382 -28.96 -30.76 40.98
CA PRO A 382 -30.18 -30.87 41.77
C PRO A 382 -29.92 -31.26 43.23
N GLY A 383 -30.72 -30.71 44.15
CA GLY A 383 -30.78 -31.11 45.57
C GLY A 383 -30.69 -29.96 46.57
N ALA A 384 -31.27 -30.17 47.77
CA ALA A 384 -31.25 -29.21 48.88
C ALA A 384 -29.85 -29.11 49.53
N PRO A 385 -29.51 -27.95 50.15
CA PRO A 385 -28.24 -27.76 50.84
C PRO A 385 -28.02 -28.81 51.94
N LYS A 386 -26.77 -29.24 52.16
CA LYS A 386 -26.41 -30.34 53.09
C LYS A 386 -26.95 -30.12 54.52
N HIS A 387 -27.12 -28.88 54.96
CA HIS A 387 -27.59 -28.51 56.29
C HIS A 387 -29.05 -28.94 56.58
N GLU A 388 -29.93 -29.01 55.57
CA GLU A 388 -31.33 -29.37 55.78
C GLU A 388 -31.55 -30.87 56.01
N ARG A 389 -30.55 -31.72 55.73
CA ARG A 389 -30.68 -33.17 55.99
C ARG A 389 -30.65 -33.52 57.47
N TRP A 390 -30.26 -32.59 58.37
CA TRP A 390 -30.26 -32.82 59.83
C TRP A 390 -31.56 -32.40 60.53
N SER A 391 -32.37 -31.50 59.97
CA SER A 391 -33.65 -31.10 60.59
C SER A 391 -34.66 -32.25 60.64
N GLY A 392 -34.65 -33.12 59.62
CA GLY A 392 -35.48 -34.33 59.57
C GLY A 392 -35.17 -35.34 60.68
N TYR A 393 -33.90 -35.50 61.06
CA TYR A 393 -33.52 -36.38 62.17
C TYR A 393 -33.88 -35.78 63.54
N GLY A 394 -33.84 -34.45 63.69
CA GLY A 394 -34.29 -33.76 64.91
C GLY A 394 -35.77 -34.01 65.22
N ILE A 395 -36.63 -34.01 64.20
CA ILE A 395 -38.06 -34.34 64.34
C ILE A 395 -38.26 -35.83 64.70
N ILE A 396 -37.51 -36.73 64.06
CA ILE A 396 -37.59 -38.18 64.34
C ILE A 396 -37.09 -38.49 65.76
N ILE A 397 -35.99 -37.88 66.22
CA ILE A 397 -35.48 -38.03 67.58
C ILE A 397 -36.47 -37.44 68.60
N GLY A 398 -37.08 -36.27 68.31
CA GLY A 398 -38.12 -35.69 69.14
C GLY A 398 -39.34 -36.60 69.30
N VAL A 399 -39.82 -37.21 68.22
CA VAL A 399 -40.95 -38.16 68.24
C VAL A 399 -40.59 -39.43 69.04
N ILE A 400 -39.36 -39.95 68.89
CA ILE A 400 -38.90 -41.13 69.65
C ILE A 400 -38.81 -40.81 71.16
N ILE A 401 -38.34 -39.62 71.54
CA ILE A 401 -38.27 -39.21 72.96
C ILE A 401 -39.67 -39.05 73.57
N VAL A 402 -40.63 -38.48 72.83
CA VAL A 402 -42.02 -38.35 73.29
C VAL A 402 -42.69 -39.72 73.42
N LEU A 403 -42.47 -40.63 72.46
CA LEU A 403 -42.98 -41.99 72.54
C LEU A 403 -42.36 -42.79 73.69
N ALA A 404 -41.04 -42.70 73.89
CA ALA A 404 -40.35 -43.34 75.00
C ALA A 404 -40.79 -42.78 76.36
N GLY A 405 -40.96 -41.46 76.46
CA GLY A 405 -41.50 -40.78 77.65
C GLY A 405 -42.96 -41.17 77.95
N GLY A 406 -43.79 -41.27 76.91
CA GLY A 406 -45.18 -41.73 77.02
C GLY A 406 -45.30 -43.19 77.48
N ILE A 407 -44.44 -44.07 76.96
CA ILE A 407 -44.38 -45.49 77.36
C ILE A 407 -43.89 -45.61 78.81
N TYR A 408 -42.83 -44.89 79.20
CA TYR A 408 -42.32 -44.87 80.58
C TYR A 408 -43.38 -44.36 81.57
N TYR A 409 -44.10 -43.29 81.24
CA TYR A 409 -45.18 -42.76 82.07
C TYR A 409 -46.35 -43.74 82.19
N HIS A 410 -46.69 -44.47 81.12
CA HIS A 410 -47.75 -45.48 81.14
C HIS A 410 -47.39 -46.68 82.04
N PHE A 411 -46.14 -47.15 82.01
CA PHE A 411 -45.67 -48.24 82.87
C PHE A 411 -45.55 -47.85 84.35
N ARG A 412 -45.24 -46.58 84.66
CA ARG A 412 -45.17 -46.09 86.04
C ARG A 412 -46.53 -45.96 86.72
N ARG A 413 -47.63 -45.85 85.95
CA ARG A 413 -49.00 -45.71 86.48
C ARG A 413 -49.71 -47.05 86.76
N ARG A 414 -49.09 -48.18 86.40
CA ARG A 414 -49.62 -49.55 86.59
C ARG A 414 -48.89 -50.36 87.67
N ARG A 415 -47.97 -49.74 88.40
CA ARG A 415 -47.48 -50.19 89.72
C ARG A 415 -47.99 -49.21 90.76
#